data_AF-A0A1I6PXR6-F1
#
_entry.id   AF-A0A1I6PXR6-F1
#
_cell.length_a   1.000
_cell.length_b   1.000
_cell.length_c   1.000
_cell.angle_alpha   90.00
_cell.angle_beta   90.00
_cell.angle_gamma   90.00
#
_symmetry.space_group_name_H-M   'P 1'
#
loop_
_entity.id
_entity.type
_entity.pdbx_description
1 polymer ?
#
loop_
_entity_poly.entity_id
_entity_poly.type
_entity_poly.pdbx_seq_one_letter_code
_entity_poly.pdbx_strand_id
1 'polypeptide(L)'
;MNWYMELIRRSDIPKSFELVQKNNPITKRKEPYKNSLRLENKSITINFYNKSFQIAEVFGDDFPEGQEAEDIIRLEVQCKKRKLNNLKGYYSIEGRSLLEFSSEELSVKVLLSYYEKTVGYEDYYTLQEARFIIGESDYKWKVRQRMIEVLELINQKRSIWKARDEYEDGKKRFNEALKQIKKTGINPVTIPAGWKFPQLPNLLMEIDSSLLPN
;
A
#
# COMPACT_ATOMS: atom_id res chain seq x y z
N MET A 1 0.41 17.65 7.35
CA MET A 1 0.23 16.21 7.63
C MET A 1 -0.03 15.53 6.29
N ASN A 2 0.79 14.57 5.88
CA ASN A 2 0.58 13.87 4.61
C ASN A 2 -0.44 12.73 4.83
N TRP A 3 -1.69 13.00 4.44
CA TRP A 3 -2.84 12.11 4.64
C TRP A 3 -2.64 10.74 3.97
N TYR A 4 -2.22 10.72 2.70
CA TYR A 4 -1.98 9.47 1.98
C TYR A 4 -0.90 8.60 2.62
N MET A 5 0.20 9.17 3.10
CA MET A 5 1.23 8.38 3.78
C MET A 5 0.73 7.75 5.08
N GLU A 6 -0.19 8.40 5.81
CA GLU A 6 -0.84 7.78 6.97
C GLU A 6 -1.67 6.56 6.54
N LEU A 7 -2.46 6.68 5.46
CA LEU A 7 -3.30 5.59 4.95
C LEU A 7 -2.45 4.43 4.43
N ILE A 8 -1.42 4.71 3.62
CA ILE A 8 -0.49 3.72 3.08
C ILE A 8 0.18 2.92 4.21
N ARG A 9 0.58 3.56 5.31
CA ARG A 9 1.20 2.85 6.45
C ARG A 9 0.28 1.85 7.15
N ARG A 10 -1.04 1.94 6.92
CA ARG A 10 -2.06 1.03 7.46
C ARG A 10 -2.46 -0.07 6.47
N SER A 11 -1.96 0.01 5.24
CA SER A 11 -2.22 -0.95 4.17
C SER A 11 -1.71 -2.36 4.50
N ASP A 12 -1.99 -3.31 3.60
CA ASP A 12 -1.67 -4.71 3.84
C ASP A 12 -0.16 -4.97 3.69
N ILE A 13 0.32 -5.99 4.40
CA ILE A 13 1.62 -6.58 4.18
C ILE A 13 1.39 -7.83 3.32
N PRO A 14 1.88 -7.86 2.07
CA PRO A 14 1.70 -9.01 1.20
C PRO A 14 2.36 -10.25 1.80
N LYS A 15 1.84 -11.43 1.46
CA LYS A 15 2.40 -12.70 1.94
C LYS A 15 3.91 -12.78 1.71
N SER A 16 4.62 -13.26 2.73
CA SER A 16 6.09 -13.42 2.72
C SER A 16 6.89 -12.12 2.70
N PHE A 17 6.25 -10.96 2.89
CA PHE A 17 6.94 -9.71 3.21
C PHE A 17 6.92 -9.47 4.71
N GLU A 18 7.92 -8.73 5.17
CA GLU A 18 8.08 -8.27 6.54
C GLU A 18 8.16 -6.74 6.54
N LEU A 19 7.61 -6.11 7.58
CA LEU A 19 7.73 -4.68 7.80
C LEU A 19 9.14 -4.37 8.32
N VAL A 20 9.87 -3.51 7.60
CA VAL A 20 11.20 -3.07 8.04
C VAL A 20 11.04 -2.01 9.13
N GLN A 21 11.70 -2.24 10.25
CA GLN A 21 11.69 -1.36 11.41
C GLN A 21 13.11 -0.86 11.71
N LYS A 22 13.20 0.36 12.26
CA LYS A 22 14.45 0.92 12.79
C LYS A 22 14.48 0.83 14.30
N ASN A 23 15.67 0.68 14.88
CA ASN A 23 15.83 0.79 16.32
C ASN A 23 15.70 2.26 16.72
N ASN A 24 14.79 2.56 17.63
CA ASN A 24 14.70 3.88 18.23
C ASN A 24 15.83 3.98 19.28
N PRO A 25 16.78 4.93 19.14
CA PRO A 25 17.93 5.03 20.04
C PRO A 25 17.54 5.41 21.48
N ILE A 26 16.39 6.07 21.65
CA ILE A 26 15.87 6.53 22.95
C ILE A 26 15.08 5.41 23.63
N THR A 27 14.03 4.90 22.98
CA THR A 27 13.13 3.90 23.58
C THR A 27 13.71 2.48 23.51
N LYS A 28 14.77 2.27 22.72
CA LYS A 28 15.36 0.95 22.37
C LYS A 28 14.37 -0.03 21.71
N ARG A 29 13.17 0.43 21.35
CA ARG A 29 12.15 -0.37 20.66
C ARG A 29 12.37 -0.32 19.16
N LYS A 30 11.95 -1.38 18.46
CA LYS A 30 11.84 -1.37 17.01
C LYS A 30 10.57 -0.62 16.60
N GLU A 31 10.75 0.41 15.79
CA GLU A 31 9.66 1.25 15.31
C GLU A 31 9.68 1.31 13.78
N PRO A 32 8.52 1.29 13.11
CA PRO A 32 8.46 1.57 11.68
C PRO A 32 9.04 2.96 11.39
N TYR A 33 9.57 3.14 10.19
CA TYR A 33 10.04 4.44 9.75
C TYR A 33 8.89 5.47 9.76
N LYS A 34 9.23 6.72 10.09
CA LYS A 34 8.29 7.85 10.04
C LYS A 34 8.07 8.25 8.59
N ASN A 35 6.83 8.62 8.24
CA ASN A 35 6.45 9.04 6.87
C ASN A 35 6.90 8.08 5.75
N SER A 36 7.01 6.79 6.06
CA SER A 36 7.29 5.75 5.08
C SER A 36 6.74 4.40 5.48
N LEU A 37 6.59 3.53 4.48
CA LEU A 37 6.28 2.12 4.58
C LEU A 37 7.34 1.36 3.77
N ARG A 38 8.21 0.64 4.46
CA ARG A 38 9.21 -0.22 3.83
C ARG A 38 8.89 -1.68 4.14
N LEU A 39 8.61 -2.45 3.11
CA LEU A 39 8.35 -3.88 3.18
C LEU A 39 9.44 -4.63 2.43
N GLU A 40 9.91 -5.74 2.98
CA GLU A 40 10.94 -6.53 2.30
C GLU A 40 10.72 -8.02 2.39
N ASN A 41 11.29 -8.72 1.41
CA ASN A 41 11.52 -10.14 1.46
C ASN A 41 12.85 -10.48 0.78
N LYS A 42 13.14 -11.79 0.65
CA LYS A 42 14.38 -12.29 0.03
C LYS A 42 14.57 -11.87 -1.44
N SER A 43 13.51 -11.47 -2.13
CA SER A 43 13.53 -11.18 -3.57
C SER A 43 13.31 -9.70 -3.89
N ILE A 44 12.62 -8.95 -3.03
CA ILE A 44 12.09 -7.62 -3.34
C ILE A 44 12.07 -6.74 -2.09
N THR A 45 12.28 -5.45 -2.30
CA THR A 45 11.97 -4.40 -1.33
C THR A 45 10.96 -3.43 -1.95
N ILE A 46 9.87 -3.15 -1.24
CA ILE A 46 8.84 -2.16 -1.60
C ILE A 46 8.99 -1.00 -0.62
N ASN A 47 9.07 0.22 -1.13
CA ASN A 47 9.26 1.40 -0.31
C ASN A 47 8.30 2.51 -0.77
N PHE A 48 7.41 2.93 0.11
CA PHE A 48 6.62 4.15 -0.04
C PHE A 48 7.17 5.18 0.93
N TYR A 49 7.46 6.40 0.48
CA TYR A 49 7.92 7.45 1.38
C TYR A 49 7.60 8.84 0.86
N ASN A 50 7.42 9.78 1.80
CA ASN A 50 7.36 11.20 1.48
C ASN A 50 8.77 11.72 1.12
N LYS A 51 8.94 12.25 -0.10
CA LYS A 51 10.25 12.55 -0.66
C LYS A 51 10.93 13.74 0.03
N SER A 52 10.20 14.82 0.30
CA SER A 52 10.71 15.96 1.06
C SER A 52 11.16 15.55 2.46
N PHE A 53 10.38 14.72 3.17
CA PHE A 53 10.77 14.20 4.48
C PHE A 53 12.06 13.37 4.42
N GLN A 54 12.20 12.51 3.41
CA GLN A 54 13.41 11.70 3.22
C GLN A 54 14.63 12.56 2.91
N ILE A 55 14.48 13.60 2.08
CA ILE A 55 15.56 14.52 1.76
C ILE A 55 15.97 15.32 2.99
N ALA A 56 15.02 15.87 3.75
CA ALA A 56 15.30 16.60 4.99
C ALA A 56 16.04 15.73 6.02
N GLU A 57 15.70 14.44 6.16
CA GLU A 57 16.45 13.50 7.02
C GLU A 57 17.90 13.26 6.56
N VAL A 58 18.21 13.41 5.26
CA VAL A 58 19.55 13.15 4.71
C VAL A 58 20.43 14.40 4.65
N PHE A 59 19.87 15.53 4.22
CA PHE A 59 20.62 16.75 3.94
C PHE A 59 20.46 17.83 5.01
N GLY A 60 19.47 17.73 5.91
CA GLY A 60 19.24 18.75 6.95
C GLY A 60 19.06 20.15 6.35
N ASP A 61 19.79 21.12 6.88
CA ASP A 61 19.77 22.52 6.46
C ASP A 61 20.52 22.75 5.12
N ASP A 62 21.31 21.78 4.65
CA ASP A 62 22.05 21.86 3.38
C ASP A 62 21.17 21.51 2.16
N PHE A 63 19.84 21.58 2.31
CA PHE A 63 18.91 21.25 1.24
C PHE A 63 18.99 22.30 0.11
N PRO A 64 19.27 21.90 -1.15
CA PRO A 64 19.29 22.83 -2.26
C PRO A 64 17.91 23.44 -2.49
N GLU A 65 17.80 24.77 -2.42
CA GLU A 65 16.59 25.50 -2.81
C GLU A 65 16.19 25.14 -4.25
N GLY A 66 14.89 24.96 -4.49
CA GLY A 66 14.33 24.72 -5.83
C GLY A 66 14.17 23.25 -6.25
N GLN A 67 14.40 22.27 -5.37
CA GLN A 67 13.96 20.89 -5.65
C GLN A 67 12.47 20.70 -5.32
N GLU A 68 11.66 20.46 -6.35
CA GLU A 68 10.25 20.06 -6.25
C GLU A 68 10.14 18.68 -5.58
N ALA A 69 10.28 18.62 -4.25
CA ALA A 69 10.07 17.42 -3.44
C ALA A 69 8.89 17.56 -2.47
N GLU A 70 8.38 18.80 -2.33
CA GLU A 70 7.12 19.08 -1.65
C GLU A 70 6.00 18.31 -2.34
N ASP A 71 5.13 17.70 -1.54
CA ASP A 71 3.99 16.90 -1.98
C ASP A 71 4.24 15.60 -2.78
N ILE A 72 5.50 15.18 -2.96
CA ILE A 72 5.80 13.90 -3.63
C ILE A 72 5.76 12.73 -2.65
N ILE A 73 4.92 11.73 -2.95
CA ILE A 73 5.00 10.38 -2.41
C ILE A 73 5.67 9.48 -3.45
N ARG A 74 6.80 8.87 -3.10
CA ARG A 74 7.51 7.97 -4.01
C ARG A 74 7.24 6.52 -3.67
N LEU A 75 6.87 5.74 -4.69
CA LEU A 75 6.94 4.28 -4.69
C LEU A 75 8.24 3.83 -5.35
N GLU A 76 9.02 3.02 -4.65
CA GLU A 76 10.14 2.27 -5.21
C GLU A 76 9.94 0.77 -5.02
N VAL A 77 10.13 0.01 -6.09
CA VAL A 77 10.16 -1.46 -6.05
C VAL A 77 11.54 -1.93 -6.50
N GLN A 78 12.33 -2.42 -5.55
CA GLN A 78 13.70 -2.87 -5.79
C GLN A 78 13.72 -4.39 -6.00
N CYS A 79 13.95 -4.81 -7.24
CA CYS A 79 14.05 -6.22 -7.61
C CYS A 79 15.44 -6.78 -7.33
N LYS A 80 15.56 -7.71 -6.36
CA LYS A 80 16.81 -8.44 -6.07
C LYS A 80 17.00 -9.58 -7.09
N LYS A 81 18.20 -10.18 -7.11
CA LYS A 81 18.61 -11.25 -8.04
C LYS A 81 17.55 -12.33 -8.30
N ARG A 82 16.86 -12.82 -7.25
CA ARG A 82 15.82 -13.84 -7.39
C ARG A 82 14.63 -13.36 -8.21
N LYS A 83 14.15 -12.13 -8.00
CA LYS A 83 13.06 -11.56 -8.78
C LYS A 83 13.51 -11.30 -10.22
N LEU A 84 14.71 -10.78 -10.43
CA LEU A 84 15.26 -10.56 -11.77
C LEU A 84 15.33 -11.86 -12.59
N ASN A 85 15.80 -12.96 -11.99
CA ASN A 85 15.82 -14.27 -12.65
C ASN A 85 14.40 -14.75 -13.04
N ASN A 86 13.42 -14.55 -12.16
CA ASN A 86 12.03 -14.91 -12.47
C ASN A 86 11.46 -14.05 -13.60
N LEU A 87 11.73 -12.73 -13.60
CA LEU A 87 11.31 -11.84 -14.67
C LEU A 87 11.96 -12.22 -16.00
N LYS A 88 13.26 -12.57 -15.97
CA LYS A 88 13.99 -13.03 -17.15
C LYS A 88 13.29 -14.21 -17.83
N GLY A 89 12.95 -15.24 -17.05
CA GLY A 89 12.28 -16.43 -17.58
C GLY A 89 10.83 -16.18 -18.02
N TYR A 90 10.09 -15.33 -17.29
CA TYR A 90 8.68 -15.06 -17.60
C TYR A 90 8.50 -14.16 -18.83
N TYR A 91 9.37 -13.17 -19.01
CA TYR A 91 9.31 -12.22 -20.13
C TYR A 91 10.31 -12.55 -21.25
N SER A 92 10.94 -13.73 -21.21
CA SER A 92 11.92 -14.18 -22.22
C SER A 92 13.03 -13.16 -22.50
N ILE A 93 13.51 -12.47 -21.46
CA ILE A 93 14.61 -11.52 -21.58
C ILE A 93 15.91 -12.30 -21.83
N GLU A 94 16.67 -11.98 -22.87
CA GLU A 94 17.81 -12.82 -23.28
C GLU A 94 19.07 -12.55 -22.45
N GLY A 95 19.39 -11.29 -22.17
CA GLY A 95 20.59 -10.89 -21.45
C GLY A 95 20.41 -10.74 -19.94
N ARG A 96 21.31 -9.96 -19.34
CA ARG A 96 21.35 -9.62 -17.91
C ARG A 96 21.68 -8.14 -17.70
N SER A 97 21.64 -7.35 -18.77
CA SER A 97 21.99 -5.94 -18.70
C SER A 97 20.88 -5.17 -17.99
N LEU A 98 21.24 -4.05 -17.35
CA LEU A 98 20.25 -3.19 -16.71
C LEU A 98 19.24 -2.66 -17.74
N LEU A 99 19.68 -2.36 -18.96
CA LEU A 99 18.86 -1.82 -20.04
C LEU A 99 17.67 -2.74 -20.37
N GLU A 100 17.93 -4.05 -20.47
CA GLU A 100 16.89 -5.04 -20.77
C GLU A 100 15.84 -5.18 -19.66
N PHE A 101 16.22 -4.92 -18.41
CA PHE A 101 15.28 -4.88 -17.27
C PHE A 101 14.65 -3.51 -17.07
N SER A 102 15.08 -2.48 -17.81
CA SER A 102 14.61 -1.09 -17.69
C SER A 102 13.58 -0.73 -18.75
N SER A 103 12.92 -1.71 -19.38
CA SER A 103 11.79 -1.39 -20.25
C SER A 103 10.66 -0.77 -19.42
N GLU A 104 10.03 0.26 -19.98
CA GLU A 104 8.95 1.00 -19.33
C GLU A 104 7.77 0.08 -19.00
N GLU A 105 7.36 -0.74 -19.97
CA GLU A 105 6.25 -1.69 -19.81
C GLU A 105 6.49 -2.68 -18.65
N LEU A 106 7.69 -3.25 -18.55
CA LEU A 106 8.05 -4.15 -17.45
C LEU A 106 8.04 -3.41 -16.11
N SER A 107 8.57 -2.19 -16.10
CA SER A 107 8.66 -1.36 -14.90
C SER A 107 7.27 -1.01 -14.36
N VAL A 108 6.36 -0.55 -15.23
CA VAL A 108 4.96 -0.26 -14.88
C VAL A 108 4.26 -1.52 -14.35
N LYS A 109 4.36 -2.65 -15.05
CA LYS A 109 3.78 -3.93 -14.60
C LYS A 109 4.27 -4.35 -13.22
N VAL A 110 5.57 -4.21 -12.96
CA VAL A 110 6.16 -4.53 -11.66
C VAL A 110 5.66 -3.58 -10.59
N LEU A 111 5.68 -2.27 -10.83
CA LEU A 111 5.22 -1.24 -9.88
C LEU A 111 3.75 -1.45 -9.49
N LEU A 112 2.87 -1.54 -10.49
CA LEU A 112 1.44 -1.72 -10.29
C LEU A 112 1.13 -3.02 -9.53
N SER A 113 1.79 -4.13 -9.88
CA SER A 113 1.58 -5.41 -9.18
C SER A 113 1.91 -5.34 -7.69
N TYR A 114 2.89 -4.54 -7.27
CA TYR A 114 3.22 -4.37 -5.85
C TYR A 114 2.41 -3.28 -5.18
N TYR A 115 1.96 -2.27 -5.92
CA TYR A 115 0.98 -1.30 -5.44
C TYR A 115 -0.35 -1.98 -5.08
N GLU A 116 -0.91 -2.80 -6.00
CA GLU A 116 -2.16 -3.53 -5.77
C GLU A 116 -2.12 -4.42 -4.51
N LYS A 117 -1.01 -5.15 -4.35
CA LYS A 117 -0.79 -6.07 -3.24
C LYS A 117 -0.66 -5.38 -1.89
N THR A 118 -0.26 -4.12 -1.88
CA THR A 118 -0.04 -3.33 -0.67
C THR A 118 -1.24 -2.42 -0.42
N VAL A 119 -1.35 -1.36 -1.23
CA VAL A 119 -2.34 -0.29 -1.11
C VAL A 119 -3.68 -0.70 -1.69
N GLY A 120 -3.70 -1.35 -2.86
CA GLY A 120 -4.93 -1.57 -3.64
C GLY A 120 -5.30 -0.37 -4.51
N TYR A 121 -6.19 -0.57 -5.47
CA TYR A 121 -6.58 0.44 -6.48
C TYR A 121 -7.85 1.19 -6.10
N GLU A 122 -8.45 0.81 -4.99
CA GLU A 122 -9.73 1.32 -4.55
C GLU A 122 -9.58 2.66 -3.81
N ASP A 123 -10.66 3.45 -3.81
CA ASP A 123 -10.72 4.75 -3.15
C ASP A 123 -10.87 4.62 -1.63
N TYR A 124 -10.38 5.60 -0.91
CA TYR A 124 -10.53 5.66 0.53
C TYR A 124 -11.86 6.33 0.90
N TYR A 125 -12.57 5.73 1.84
CA TYR A 125 -13.81 6.28 2.39
C TYR A 125 -13.73 6.31 3.91
N THR A 126 -14.52 7.17 4.54
CA THR A 126 -14.77 7.04 5.99
C THR A 126 -15.43 5.70 6.28
N LEU A 127 -15.33 5.23 7.54
CA LEU A 127 -15.99 3.99 7.94
C LEU A 127 -17.52 4.06 7.75
N GLN A 128 -18.12 5.23 7.95
CA GLN A 128 -19.56 5.44 7.77
C GLN A 128 -19.96 5.30 6.29
N GLU A 129 -19.28 6.00 5.39
CA GLU A 129 -19.54 5.93 3.95
C GLU A 129 -19.31 4.52 3.41
N ALA A 130 -18.22 3.87 3.81
CA ALA A 130 -17.94 2.51 3.39
C ALA A 130 -19.02 1.51 3.87
N ARG A 131 -19.56 1.67 5.09
CA ARG A 131 -20.69 0.86 5.58
C ARG A 131 -21.95 1.08 4.74
N PHE A 132 -22.22 2.33 4.36
CA PHE A 132 -23.35 2.67 3.49
C PHE A 132 -23.21 1.99 2.11
N ILE A 133 -22.07 2.15 1.44
CA ILE A 133 -21.79 1.53 0.13
C ILE A 133 -21.92 -0.01 0.20
N ILE A 134 -21.38 -0.64 1.25
CA ILE A 134 -21.51 -2.08 1.45
C ILE A 134 -22.98 -2.47 1.69
N GLY A 135 -23.72 -1.66 2.44
CA GLY A 135 -25.15 -1.86 2.71
C GLY A 135 -25.99 -1.92 1.44
N GLU A 136 -25.69 -1.05 0.48
CA GLU A 136 -26.39 -0.92 -0.82
C GLU A 136 -25.88 -1.88 -1.91
N SER A 137 -24.79 -2.62 -1.66
CA SER A 137 -24.25 -3.61 -2.61
C SER A 137 -25.24 -4.74 -2.92
N ASP A 138 -24.98 -5.57 -3.93
CA ASP A 138 -25.81 -6.73 -4.31
C ASP A 138 -25.54 -7.99 -3.46
N TYR A 139 -24.54 -7.95 -2.57
CA TYR A 139 -24.17 -9.09 -1.74
C TYR A 139 -25.29 -9.55 -0.80
N LYS A 140 -25.31 -10.82 -0.41
CA LYS A 140 -26.25 -11.32 0.61
C LYS A 140 -25.99 -10.65 1.96
N TRP A 141 -27.04 -10.47 2.78
CA TRP A 141 -26.94 -9.85 4.11
C TRP A 141 -25.78 -10.39 4.96
N LYS A 142 -25.62 -11.72 5.06
CA LYS A 142 -24.51 -12.34 5.83
C LYS A 142 -23.12 -11.95 5.32
N VAL A 143 -22.98 -11.72 4.01
CA VAL A 143 -21.72 -11.31 3.39
C VAL A 143 -21.46 -9.84 3.70
N ARG A 144 -22.47 -8.96 3.57
CA ARG A 144 -22.36 -7.54 3.95
C ARG A 144 -21.95 -7.36 5.42
N GLN A 145 -22.56 -8.12 6.33
CA GLN A 145 -22.22 -8.07 7.76
C GLN A 145 -20.75 -8.44 8.00
N ARG A 146 -20.25 -9.50 7.36
CA ARG A 146 -18.83 -9.89 7.46
C ARG A 146 -17.89 -8.82 6.88
N MET A 147 -18.27 -8.21 5.76
CA MET A 147 -17.48 -7.12 5.17
C MET A 147 -17.40 -5.93 6.14
N ILE A 148 -18.51 -5.54 6.75
CA ILE A 148 -18.57 -4.46 7.74
C ILE A 148 -17.74 -4.82 8.98
N GLU A 149 -17.87 -6.03 9.52
CA GLU A 149 -17.09 -6.52 10.66
C GLU A 149 -15.57 -6.44 10.39
N VAL A 150 -15.13 -6.94 9.24
CA VAL A 150 -13.72 -6.88 8.84
C VAL A 150 -13.24 -5.43 8.70
N LEU A 151 -14.06 -4.56 8.12
CA LEU A 151 -13.74 -3.15 7.94
C LEU A 151 -13.62 -2.42 9.29
N GLU A 152 -14.53 -2.67 10.21
CA GLU A 152 -14.52 -2.14 11.58
C GLU A 152 -13.27 -2.60 12.35
N LEU A 153 -12.90 -3.88 12.21
CA LEU A 153 -11.68 -4.42 12.81
C LEU A 153 -10.42 -3.77 12.24
N ILE A 154 -10.34 -3.58 10.91
CA ILE A 154 -9.21 -2.88 10.28
C ILE A 154 -9.10 -1.44 10.80
N ASN A 155 -10.22 -0.73 10.90
CA ASN A 155 -10.27 0.63 11.44
C ASN A 155 -9.81 0.67 12.90
N GLN A 156 -10.25 -0.29 13.73
CA GLN A 156 -9.86 -0.40 15.14
C GLN A 156 -8.36 -0.69 15.30
N LYS A 157 -7.82 -1.66 14.57
CA LYS A 157 -6.40 -2.05 14.63
C LYS A 157 -5.48 -1.10 13.88
N ARG A 158 -6.06 -0.18 13.09
CA ARG A 158 -5.36 0.77 12.20
C ARG A 158 -4.35 0.08 11.30
N SER A 159 -4.66 -1.14 10.84
CA SER A 159 -3.76 -1.95 10.02
C SER A 159 -4.47 -3.20 9.51
N ILE A 160 -4.41 -3.44 8.19
CA ILE A 160 -5.00 -4.65 7.59
C ILE A 160 -4.33 -5.92 8.12
N TRP A 161 -2.99 -5.95 8.17
CA TRP A 161 -2.28 -7.17 8.56
C TRP A 161 -2.48 -7.51 10.04
N LYS A 162 -2.55 -6.52 10.93
CA LYS A 162 -2.87 -6.76 12.36
C LYS A 162 -4.29 -7.25 12.53
N ALA A 163 -5.25 -6.61 11.86
CA ALA A 163 -6.64 -7.06 11.87
C ALA A 163 -6.78 -8.51 11.37
N ARG A 164 -6.03 -8.87 10.32
CA ARG A 164 -6.00 -10.25 9.79
C ARG A 164 -5.45 -11.27 10.78
N ASP A 165 -4.43 -10.90 11.56
CA ASP A 165 -3.84 -11.79 12.56
C ASP A 165 -4.73 -11.96 13.81
N GLU A 166 -5.56 -10.95 14.12
CA GLU A 166 -6.47 -10.94 15.27
C GLU A 166 -7.92 -11.34 14.92
N TYR A 167 -8.22 -11.67 13.66
CA TYR A 167 -9.58 -12.07 13.26
C TYR A 167 -9.91 -13.50 13.70
N GLU A 168 -10.90 -13.62 14.59
CA GLU A 168 -11.29 -14.87 15.27
C GLU A 168 -11.71 -15.98 14.29
N ASP A 169 -12.42 -15.59 13.24
CA ASP A 169 -12.99 -16.48 12.22
C ASP A 169 -11.95 -17.01 11.20
N GLY A 170 -10.68 -16.61 11.38
CA GLY A 170 -9.54 -17.12 10.65
C GLY A 170 -9.21 -16.35 9.36
N LYS A 171 -7.92 -16.41 8.99
CA LYS A 171 -7.33 -15.63 7.89
C LYS A 171 -8.00 -15.84 6.53
N LYS A 172 -8.56 -17.04 6.28
CA LYS A 172 -9.23 -17.35 5.01
C LYS A 172 -10.50 -16.52 4.84
N ARG A 173 -11.36 -16.46 5.87
CA ARG A 173 -12.60 -15.68 5.85
C ARG A 173 -12.31 -14.18 5.80
N PHE A 174 -11.30 -13.72 6.56
CA PHE A 174 -10.82 -12.34 6.49
C PHE A 174 -10.42 -11.94 5.07
N ASN A 175 -9.57 -12.74 4.41
CA ASN A 175 -9.10 -12.44 3.06
C ASN A 175 -10.21 -12.50 2.01
N GLU A 176 -11.24 -13.32 2.21
CA GLU A 176 -12.42 -13.35 1.33
C GLU A 176 -13.25 -12.08 1.46
N ALA A 177 -13.53 -11.64 2.69
CA ALA A 177 -14.21 -10.37 2.95
C ALA A 177 -13.40 -9.17 2.41
N LEU A 178 -12.07 -9.17 2.59
CA LEU A 178 -11.19 -8.14 2.06
C LEU A 178 -11.31 -8.00 0.54
N LYS A 179 -11.37 -9.13 -0.18
CA LYS A 179 -11.58 -9.14 -1.64
C LYS A 179 -12.96 -8.62 -2.03
N GLN A 180 -14.00 -8.93 -1.25
CA GLN A 180 -15.36 -8.46 -1.50
C GLN A 180 -15.46 -6.95 -1.27
N ILE A 181 -14.84 -6.42 -0.21
CA ILE A 181 -14.75 -4.97 0.05
C ILE A 181 -14.06 -4.26 -1.12
N LYS A 182 -12.94 -4.80 -1.59
CA LYS A 182 -12.24 -4.23 -2.75
C LYS A 182 -13.09 -4.21 -4.01
N LYS A 183 -13.88 -5.26 -4.25
CA LYS A 183 -14.83 -5.32 -5.38
C LYS A 183 -15.94 -4.27 -5.34
N THR A 184 -16.25 -3.71 -4.17
CA THR A 184 -17.19 -2.57 -4.07
C THR A 184 -16.50 -1.22 -4.30
N GLY A 185 -15.25 -1.19 -4.75
CA GLY A 185 -14.48 0.04 -4.99
C GLY A 185 -13.95 0.72 -3.73
N ILE A 186 -13.97 0.01 -2.59
CA ILE A 186 -13.57 0.55 -1.29
C ILE A 186 -12.18 0.03 -0.91
N ASN A 187 -11.28 0.95 -0.56
CA ASN A 187 -10.05 0.62 0.11
C ASN A 187 -10.35 0.15 1.53
N PRO A 188 -9.89 -1.04 1.96
CA PRO A 188 -10.16 -1.53 3.30
C PRO A 188 -9.55 -0.69 4.43
N VAL A 189 -8.58 0.18 4.11
CA VAL A 189 -8.13 1.22 5.05
C VAL A 189 -9.11 2.39 4.98
N THR A 190 -9.83 2.66 6.05
CA THR A 190 -10.77 3.78 6.11
C THR A 190 -10.11 5.08 6.53
N ILE A 191 -10.70 6.19 6.08
CA ILE A 191 -10.36 7.55 6.52
C ILE A 191 -10.68 7.70 8.01
N PRO A 192 -9.74 8.16 8.85
CA PRO A 192 -10.01 8.44 10.26
C PRO A 192 -11.09 9.49 10.46
N ALA A 193 -11.99 9.27 11.44
CA ALA A 193 -13.13 10.15 11.70
C ALA A 193 -12.79 11.63 11.98
N GLY A 194 -11.56 11.92 12.42
CA GLY A 194 -11.11 13.31 12.65
C GLY A 194 -10.75 14.07 11.37
N TRP A 195 -10.74 13.40 10.22
CA TRP A 195 -10.43 14.03 8.94
C TRP A 195 -11.71 14.59 8.35
N LYS A 196 -11.62 15.77 7.73
CA LYS A 196 -12.78 16.50 7.18
C LYS A 196 -13.18 16.05 5.77
N PHE A 197 -12.78 14.84 5.36
CA PHE A 197 -12.98 14.32 4.01
C PHE A 197 -13.82 13.03 4.07
N PRO A 198 -14.96 12.96 3.35
CA PRO A 198 -15.77 11.74 3.31
C PRO A 198 -15.14 10.65 2.42
N GLN A 199 -14.39 11.08 1.40
CA GLN A 199 -13.68 10.25 0.43
C GLN A 199 -12.34 10.90 0.08
N LEU A 200 -11.36 10.07 -0.26
CA LEU A 200 -10.12 10.46 -0.94
C LEU A 200 -9.88 9.49 -2.10
N PRO A 201 -9.61 9.99 -3.32
CA PRO A 201 -9.34 9.14 -4.45
C PRO A 201 -8.06 8.33 -4.24
N ASN A 202 -7.92 7.20 -4.94
CA ASN A 202 -6.65 6.50 -4.97
C ASN A 202 -5.59 7.30 -5.75
N LEU A 203 -4.34 7.33 -5.27
CA LEU A 203 -3.24 8.02 -5.95
C LEU A 203 -2.94 7.49 -7.36
N LEU A 204 -3.36 6.26 -7.69
CA LEU A 204 -3.21 5.75 -9.05
C LEU A 204 -4.13 6.41 -10.07
N MET A 205 -5.26 7.02 -9.67
CA MET A 205 -6.08 7.76 -10.63
C MET A 205 -5.36 9.01 -11.17
N GLU A 206 -4.35 9.49 -10.45
CA GLU A 206 -3.47 10.58 -10.88
C GLU A 206 -2.32 10.09 -11.79
N ILE A 207 -2.06 8.77 -11.81
CA ILE A 207 -1.09 8.13 -12.69
C ILE A 207 -1.85 7.76 -13.97
N ASP A 208 -1.33 8.16 -15.13
CA ASP A 208 -2.01 8.05 -16.43
C ASP A 208 -2.83 6.75 -16.56
N SER A 209 -4.15 6.92 -16.72
CA SER A 209 -5.13 5.84 -16.88
C SER A 209 -4.79 4.85 -18.00
N SER A 210 -3.97 5.26 -18.98
CA SER A 210 -3.45 4.40 -20.05
C SER A 210 -2.52 3.28 -19.55
N LEU A 211 -2.01 3.39 -18.32
CA LEU A 211 -1.06 2.45 -17.71
C LEU A 211 -1.75 1.37 -16.86
N LEU A 212 -3.04 1.50 -16.57
CA LEU A 212 -3.79 0.52 -15.80
C LEU A 212 -4.15 -0.71 -16.68
N PRO A 213 -3.98 -1.96 -16.19
CA PRO A 213 -4.41 -3.13 -16.93
C PRO A 213 -5.95 -3.14 -17.07
N ASN A 214 -6.43 -3.40 -18.29
CA ASN A 214 -7.86 -3.62 -18.61
C ASN A 214 -8.47 -4.77 -17.79
#